data_AF-A0A9P0D709-F1
#
_entry.id   AF-A0A9P0D709-F1
#
_cell.length_a   1.000
_cell.length_b   1.000
_cell.length_c   1.000
_cell.angle_alpha   90.00
_cell.angle_beta   90.00
_cell.angle_gamma   90.00
#
_symmetry.space_group_name_H-M   'P 1'
#
loop_
_entity.id
_entity.type
_entity.pdbx_description
1 polymer ?
#
loop_
_entity_poly.entity_id
_entity_poly.type
_entity_poly.pdbx_seq_one_letter_code
_entity_poly.pdbx_strand_id
1 'polypeptide(L)'
;MFQKSVIKACNSRNNLWSAKVQSRLLLVNDLPAADAIYHQACSVNFRKGDPVPKKYQYNPKDELRYKPLGHPKEKDKLDAFLKVCKLFEENDELVCAQQLVTKMKDFLPVGSEPYSERYMLQKLKEVFFGNIIVFSKYGLPNILTMGETVADIILDYQKKKKLEDPE
;
A
#
# COMPACT_ATOMS: atom_id res chain seq x y z
N MET A 1 -13.40 9.99 -30.46
CA MET A 1 -14.32 11.15 -30.64
C MET A 1 -14.60 11.92 -29.34
N PHE A 2 -14.78 11.25 -28.20
CA PHE A 2 -15.16 11.89 -26.93
C PHE A 2 -14.12 12.87 -26.36
N GLN A 3 -12.83 12.52 -26.34
CA GLN A 3 -11.80 13.42 -25.81
C GLN A 3 -11.74 14.76 -26.57
N LYS A 4 -11.85 14.73 -27.90
CA LYS A 4 -11.83 15.92 -28.76
C LYS A 4 -13.00 16.88 -28.46
N SER A 5 -14.19 16.36 -28.15
CA SER A 5 -15.34 17.21 -27.82
C SER A 5 -15.20 17.84 -26.43
N VAL A 6 -14.61 17.12 -25.46
CA VAL A 6 -14.32 17.65 -24.13
C VAL A 6 -13.22 18.72 -24.18
N ILE A 7 -12.16 18.53 -24.98
CA ILE A 7 -11.12 19.55 -25.18
C ILE A 7 -11.73 20.83 -25.79
N LYS A 8 -12.60 20.70 -26.79
CA LYS A 8 -13.30 21.85 -27.38
C LYS A 8 -14.10 22.63 -26.34
N ALA A 9 -14.85 21.92 -25.48
CA ALA A 9 -15.59 22.54 -24.37
C ALA A 9 -14.67 23.20 -23.33
N CYS A 10 -13.49 22.62 -23.07
CA CYS A 10 -12.51 23.24 -22.18
C CYS A 10 -11.97 24.57 -22.72
N ASN A 11 -11.66 24.60 -24.03
CA ASN A 11 -11.18 25.79 -24.71
C ASN A 11 -12.24 26.90 -24.76
N SER A 12 -13.52 26.55 -24.95
CA SER A 12 -14.62 27.53 -24.95
C SER A 12 -14.90 28.10 -23.56
N ARG A 13 -14.71 27.33 -22.49
CA ARG A 13 -15.02 27.73 -21.11
C ARG A 13 -13.88 28.51 -20.43
N ASN A 14 -12.64 28.28 -20.85
CA ASN A 14 -11.42 29.03 -20.49
C ASN A 14 -11.33 29.53 -19.03
N ASN A 15 -11.46 28.64 -18.06
CA ASN A 15 -11.30 28.94 -16.63
C ASN A 15 -10.48 27.86 -15.91
N LEU A 16 -10.18 28.09 -14.63
CA LEU A 16 -9.36 27.17 -13.82
C LEU A 16 -9.89 25.73 -13.83
N TRP A 17 -11.21 25.56 -13.89
CA TRP A 17 -11.81 24.23 -13.94
C TRP A 17 -11.58 23.56 -15.30
N SER A 18 -11.76 24.28 -16.40
CA SER A 18 -11.50 23.73 -17.73
C SER A 18 -10.01 23.43 -17.96
N ALA A 19 -9.10 24.28 -17.46
CA ALA A 19 -7.66 24.03 -17.51
C ALA A 19 -7.30 22.72 -16.77
N LYS A 20 -7.84 22.53 -15.56
CA LYS A 20 -7.62 21.31 -14.77
C LYS A 20 -8.15 20.04 -15.44
N VAL A 21 -9.32 20.12 -16.09
CA VAL A 21 -9.89 19.00 -16.84
C VAL A 21 -9.06 18.68 -18.09
N GLN A 22 -8.62 19.70 -18.82
CA GLN A 22 -7.78 19.54 -20.01
C GLN A 22 -6.42 18.90 -19.67
N SER A 23 -5.73 19.37 -18.63
CA SER A 23 -4.46 18.77 -18.19
C SER A 23 -4.62 17.30 -17.84
N ARG A 24 -5.70 16.93 -17.12
CA ARG A 24 -5.97 15.53 -16.76
C ARG A 24 -6.26 14.66 -17.99
N LEU A 25 -7.01 15.17 -18.96
CA LEU A 25 -7.32 14.42 -20.17
C LEU A 25 -6.08 14.16 -21.03
N LEU A 26 -5.09 15.05 -20.99
CA LEU A 26 -3.82 14.92 -21.73
C LEU A 26 -2.78 14.04 -21.02
N LEU A 27 -2.92 13.80 -19.71
CA LEU A 27 -1.91 13.16 -18.86
C LEU A 27 -2.29 11.77 -18.33
N VAL A 28 -3.51 11.27 -18.55
CA VAL A 28 -4.02 10.05 -17.89
C VAL A 28 -3.96 8.83 -18.82
N ASN A 29 -3.31 7.76 -18.34
CA ASN A 29 -3.53 6.36 -18.74
C ASN A 29 -4.78 5.83 -18.01
N ASP A 30 -5.61 5.01 -18.67
CA ASP A 30 -6.96 4.62 -18.23
C ASP A 30 -7.09 4.40 -16.71
N LEU A 31 -8.03 5.14 -16.10
CA LEU A 31 -8.41 4.98 -14.69
C LEU A 31 -9.23 3.68 -14.52
N PRO A 32 -9.09 2.98 -13.38
CA PRO A 32 -9.90 1.81 -13.09
C PRO A 32 -11.40 2.18 -13.02
N ALA A 33 -12.27 1.27 -13.45
CA ALA A 33 -13.70 1.50 -13.67
C ALA A 33 -14.47 2.06 -12.45
N ALA A 34 -13.98 1.81 -11.23
CA ALA A 34 -14.55 2.37 -10.00
C ALA A 34 -14.45 3.92 -9.95
N ASP A 35 -13.36 4.48 -10.46
CA ASP A 35 -13.15 5.93 -10.51
C ASP A 35 -13.90 6.58 -11.69
N ALA A 36 -14.32 5.80 -12.69
CA ALA A 36 -15.11 6.30 -13.82
C ALA A 36 -16.55 6.67 -13.43
N ILE A 37 -17.16 5.97 -12.46
CA ILE A 37 -18.51 6.27 -11.95
C ILE A 37 -18.55 7.64 -11.26
N TYR A 38 -17.48 8.01 -10.55
CA TYR A 38 -17.28 9.34 -9.94
C TYR A 38 -17.32 10.48 -10.97
N HIS A 39 -16.96 10.19 -12.23
CA HIS A 39 -16.87 11.19 -13.30
C HIS A 39 -18.11 11.31 -14.19
N GLN A 40 -19.06 10.36 -14.19
CA GLN A 40 -20.22 10.43 -15.08
C GLN A 40 -21.11 11.66 -14.78
N ALA A 41 -21.46 11.88 -13.50
CA ALA A 41 -22.30 13.01 -13.10
C ALA A 41 -21.60 14.36 -13.36
N CYS A 42 -20.30 14.44 -13.09
CA CYS A 42 -19.48 15.61 -13.38
C CYS A 42 -19.39 15.88 -14.88
N SER A 43 -19.24 14.84 -15.71
CA SER A 43 -19.19 14.94 -17.17
C SER A 43 -20.50 15.41 -17.78
N VAL A 44 -21.64 14.93 -17.27
CA VAL A 44 -22.97 15.39 -17.72
C VAL A 44 -23.18 16.87 -17.41
N ASN A 45 -22.93 17.29 -16.16
CA ASN A 45 -23.06 18.69 -15.76
C ASN A 45 -22.10 19.60 -16.54
N PHE A 46 -20.83 19.20 -16.69
CA PHE A 46 -19.84 19.95 -17.43
C PHE A 46 -20.26 20.20 -18.89
N ARG A 47 -20.78 19.16 -19.56
CA ARG A 47 -21.28 19.29 -20.94
C ARG A 47 -22.52 20.17 -21.07
N LYS A 48 -23.36 20.21 -20.04
CA LYS A 48 -24.57 21.05 -20.00
C LYS A 48 -24.30 22.50 -19.57
N GLY A 49 -23.09 22.80 -19.09
CA GLY A 49 -22.73 24.12 -18.57
C GLY A 49 -23.03 24.31 -17.08
N ASP A 50 -23.66 23.32 -16.45
CA ASP A 50 -24.04 23.34 -15.04
C ASP A 50 -22.83 23.39 -14.09
N PRO A 51 -22.99 23.92 -12.87
CA PRO A 51 -21.95 23.86 -11.85
C PRO A 51 -21.64 22.42 -11.42
N VAL A 52 -20.50 22.26 -10.77
CA VAL A 52 -20.07 20.99 -10.15
C VAL A 52 -21.22 20.43 -9.30
N PRO A 53 -21.57 19.13 -9.42
CA PRO A 53 -22.64 18.55 -8.62
C PRO A 53 -22.46 18.83 -7.14
N LYS A 54 -23.54 19.17 -6.42
CA LYS A 54 -23.51 19.62 -5.01
C LYS A 54 -22.72 18.69 -4.08
N LYS A 55 -22.79 17.37 -4.30
CA LYS A 55 -22.01 16.35 -3.56
C LYS A 55 -20.48 16.47 -3.70
N TYR A 56 -20.00 17.24 -4.67
CA TYR A 56 -18.58 17.51 -4.92
C TYR A 56 -18.23 18.98 -4.79
N GLN A 57 -19.19 19.83 -4.43
CA GLN A 57 -18.91 21.20 -4.05
C GLN A 57 -18.24 21.17 -2.69
N TYR A 58 -17.12 21.86 -2.57
CA TYR A 58 -16.45 22.01 -1.29
C TYR A 58 -17.39 22.76 -0.33
N ASN A 59 -17.69 22.13 0.80
CA ASN A 59 -18.48 22.70 1.88
C ASN A 59 -17.64 22.60 3.15
N PRO A 60 -17.29 23.73 3.79
CA PRO A 60 -16.50 23.73 5.03
C PRO A 60 -17.14 22.88 6.15
N LYS A 61 -18.47 22.72 6.15
CA LYS A 61 -19.18 21.87 7.11
C LYS A 61 -19.01 20.38 6.85
N ASP A 62 -18.58 19.98 5.66
CA ASP A 62 -18.27 18.59 5.32
C ASP A 62 -16.86 18.19 5.76
N GLU A 63 -15.93 19.12 6.01
CA GLU A 63 -14.65 18.80 6.66
C GLU A 63 -14.84 18.24 8.07
N LEU A 64 -15.86 18.70 8.79
CA LEU A 64 -16.25 18.14 10.09
C LEU A 64 -16.88 16.73 9.98
N ARG A 65 -17.30 16.33 8.76
CA ARG A 65 -17.86 15.00 8.46
C ARG A 65 -16.85 14.07 7.79
N TYR A 66 -15.79 14.60 7.20
CA TYR A 66 -14.61 13.84 6.81
C TYR A 66 -13.82 13.48 8.07
N LYS A 67 -14.26 12.43 8.76
CA LYS A 67 -13.31 11.66 9.56
C LYS A 67 -12.21 11.20 8.60
N PRO A 68 -10.92 11.34 8.95
CA PRO A 68 -9.88 10.64 8.21
C PRO A 68 -10.32 9.17 8.13
N LEU A 69 -10.29 8.60 6.93
CA LEU A 69 -10.51 7.17 6.72
C LEU A 69 -9.33 6.45 7.40
N GLY A 70 -9.51 6.18 8.69
CA GLY A 70 -8.53 5.64 9.61
C GLY A 70 -9.03 5.89 11.04
N HIS A 71 -9.68 4.88 11.63
CA HIS A 71 -10.00 4.92 13.06
C HIS A 71 -8.68 4.97 13.85
N PRO A 72 -8.58 5.64 15.01
CA PRO A 72 -7.34 5.72 15.80
C PRO A 72 -6.63 4.37 15.98
N LYS A 73 -7.39 3.27 16.12
CA LYS A 73 -6.85 1.90 16.23
C LYS A 73 -6.08 1.41 15.00
N GLU A 74 -6.34 1.93 13.79
CA GLU A 74 -5.56 1.56 12.61
C GLU A 74 -4.20 2.25 12.59
N LYS A 75 -4.12 3.49 13.09
CA LYS A 75 -2.85 4.19 13.25
C LYS A 75 -1.96 3.47 14.27
N ASP A 76 -2.53 3.12 15.43
CA ASP A 76 -1.79 2.38 16.46
C ASP A 76 -1.29 1.02 15.95
N LYS A 77 -2.11 0.32 15.15
CA LYS A 77 -1.70 -0.93 14.50
C LYS A 77 -0.61 -0.73 13.46
N LEU A 78 -0.69 0.34 12.66
CA LEU A 78 0.35 0.66 11.70
C LEU A 78 1.67 0.98 12.41
N ASP A 79 1.63 1.81 13.46
CA ASP A 79 2.81 2.18 14.24
C ASP A 79 3.43 0.96 14.94
N ALA A 80 2.61 0.07 15.50
CA ALA A 80 3.07 -1.19 16.06
C ALA A 80 3.71 -2.10 15.00
N PHE A 81 3.11 -2.19 13.82
CA PHE A 81 3.65 -2.98 12.70
C PHE A 81 4.99 -2.43 12.21
N LEU A 82 5.15 -1.11 12.10
CA LEU A 82 6.41 -0.49 11.68
C LEU A 82 7.55 -0.77 12.69
N LYS A 83 7.26 -0.83 13.99
CA LYS A 83 8.24 -1.24 15.00
C LYS A 83 8.67 -2.69 14.85
N VAL A 84 7.73 -3.58 14.53
CA VAL A 84 8.03 -4.99 14.23
C VAL A 84 8.91 -5.12 12.97
N CYS A 85 8.65 -4.32 11.93
CA CYS A 85 9.47 -4.32 10.72
C CYS A 85 10.91 -3.94 11.01
N LYS A 86 11.14 -2.89 11.80
CA LYS A 86 12.50 -2.48 12.20
C LYS A 86 13.22 -3.59 12.97
N LEU A 87 12.55 -4.22 13.93
CA LEU A 87 13.15 -5.33 14.68
C LEU A 87 13.44 -6.56 13.80
N PHE A 88 12.62 -6.79 12.78
CA PHE A 88 12.85 -7.88 11.83
C PHE A 88 14.03 -7.57 10.90
N GLU A 89 14.16 -6.32 10.45
CA GLU A 89 15.27 -5.87 9.60
C GLU A 89 16.62 -5.85 10.35
N GLU A 90 16.61 -5.55 11.64
CA GLU A 90 17.80 -5.57 12.50
C GLU A 90 18.20 -6.99 12.96
N ASN A 91 17.39 -8.01 12.67
CA ASN A 91 17.61 -9.37 13.13
C ASN A 91 17.99 -10.31 11.97
N ASP A 92 19.19 -10.90 12.05
CA ASP A 92 19.69 -11.88 11.08
C ASP A 92 19.13 -13.31 11.32
N GLU A 93 18.25 -13.50 12.29
CA GLU A 93 17.69 -14.82 12.61
C GLU A 93 16.46 -15.20 11.77
N LEU A 94 16.19 -16.51 11.71
CA LEU A 94 14.96 -17.05 11.15
C LEU A 94 13.80 -16.83 12.13
N VAL A 95 12.76 -16.13 11.70
CA VAL A 95 11.60 -15.80 12.55
C VAL A 95 10.32 -16.35 11.93
N CYS A 96 9.42 -16.93 12.73
CA CYS A 96 8.11 -17.31 12.21
C CYS A 96 7.11 -16.14 12.24
N ALA A 97 6.17 -16.12 11.31
CA ALA A 97 5.15 -15.06 11.25
C ALA A 97 4.36 -14.92 12.56
N GLN A 98 4.12 -16.03 13.27
CA GLN A 98 3.45 -16.04 14.57
C GLN A 98 4.26 -15.35 15.68
N GLN A 99 5.59 -15.44 15.65
CA GLN A 99 6.46 -14.70 16.56
C GLN A 99 6.35 -13.18 16.31
N LEU A 100 6.31 -12.75 15.04
CA LEU A 100 6.12 -11.35 14.69
C LEU A 100 4.74 -10.81 15.10
N VAL A 101 3.68 -11.61 14.96
CA VAL A 101 2.34 -11.27 15.46
C VAL A 101 2.34 -11.13 16.98
N THR A 102 2.99 -12.05 17.68
CA THR A 102 3.16 -11.96 19.14
C THR A 102 3.91 -10.70 19.52
N LYS A 103 5.00 -10.39 18.81
CA LYS A 103 5.81 -9.19 19.04
C LYS A 103 5.03 -7.91 18.76
N MET A 104 4.15 -7.90 17.76
CA MET A 104 3.27 -6.77 17.48
C MET A 104 2.36 -6.44 18.67
N LYS A 105 1.92 -7.46 19.42
CA LYS A 105 1.08 -7.28 20.61
C LYS A 105 1.77 -6.46 21.69
N ASP A 106 3.09 -6.58 21.84
CA ASP A 106 3.89 -5.81 22.80
C ASP A 106 3.86 -4.30 22.51
N PHE A 107 3.63 -3.91 21.25
CA PHE A 107 3.62 -2.52 20.81
C PHE A 107 2.23 -1.90 20.70
N LEU A 108 1.18 -2.69 20.96
CA LEU A 108 -0.20 -2.25 20.83
C LEU A 108 -0.75 -1.72 22.16
N PRO A 109 -1.70 -0.77 22.12
CA PRO A 109 -2.45 -0.37 23.30
C PRO A 109 -3.20 -1.54 23.93
N VAL A 110 -3.38 -1.49 25.25
CA VAL A 110 -4.13 -2.51 26.00
C VAL A 110 -5.54 -2.69 25.40
N GLY A 111 -5.90 -3.93 25.11
CA GLY A 111 -7.19 -4.29 24.50
C GLY A 111 -7.24 -4.18 22.98
N SER A 112 -6.12 -3.87 22.32
CA SER A 112 -6.01 -3.94 20.85
C SER A 112 -5.46 -5.27 20.39
N GLU A 113 -6.08 -5.81 19.33
CA GLU A 113 -5.65 -7.07 18.72
C GLU A 113 -4.59 -6.84 17.62
N PRO A 114 -3.53 -7.67 17.56
CA PRO A 114 -2.55 -7.61 16.49
C PRO A 114 -3.14 -8.03 15.15
N TYR A 115 -2.32 -7.97 14.11
CA TYR A 115 -2.67 -8.51 12.81
C TYR A 115 -2.83 -10.03 12.88
N SER A 116 -3.69 -10.56 12.00
CA SER A 116 -3.68 -11.99 11.74
C SER A 116 -2.38 -12.38 11.04
N GLU A 117 -1.93 -13.62 11.21
CA GLU A 117 -0.70 -14.12 10.59
C GLU A 117 -0.71 -13.95 9.07
N ARG A 118 -1.84 -14.24 8.42
CA ARG A 118 -2.04 -14.03 6.98
C ARG A 118 -1.85 -12.57 6.58
N TYR A 119 -2.40 -11.64 7.35
CA TYR A 119 -2.30 -10.21 7.06
C TYR A 119 -0.90 -9.66 7.36
N MET A 120 -0.26 -10.15 8.42
CA MET A 120 1.14 -9.86 8.74
C MET A 120 2.06 -10.25 7.57
N LEU A 121 1.92 -11.47 7.06
CA LEU A 121 2.69 -11.94 5.90
C LEU A 121 2.46 -11.11 4.65
N GLN A 122 1.20 -10.75 4.37
CA GLN A 122 0.88 -9.88 3.24
C GLN A 122 1.58 -8.53 3.39
N LYS A 123 1.51 -7.92 4.58
CA LYS A 123 2.11 -6.61 4.85
C LYS A 123 3.64 -6.64 4.80
N LEU A 124 4.27 -7.68 5.31
CA LEU A 124 5.73 -7.85 5.23
C LEU A 124 6.19 -7.97 3.77
N LYS A 125 5.44 -8.70 2.92
CA LYS A 125 5.74 -8.78 1.48
C LYS A 125 5.58 -7.44 0.76
N GLU A 126 4.62 -6.62 1.19
CA GLU A 126 4.43 -5.26 0.66
C GLU A 126 5.60 -4.33 1.04
N VAL A 127 6.09 -4.41 2.28
CA VAL A 127 7.19 -3.56 2.79
C VAL A 127 8.54 -3.98 2.22
N PHE A 128 8.89 -5.26 2.30
CA PHE A 128 10.21 -5.79 1.95
C PHE A 128 10.25 -6.40 0.56
N PHE A 129 9.51 -5.81 -0.39
CA PHE A 129 9.27 -6.33 -1.74
C PHE A 129 10.46 -7.10 -2.35
N GLY A 130 10.37 -8.44 -2.38
CA GLY A 130 11.40 -9.33 -2.95
C GLY A 130 12.65 -9.59 -2.08
N ASN A 131 12.85 -8.82 -1.01
CA ASN A 131 13.99 -8.95 -0.08
C ASN A 131 13.72 -9.91 1.09
N ILE A 132 12.50 -10.44 1.18
CA ILE A 132 12.11 -11.43 2.20
C ILE A 132 11.88 -12.79 1.57
N ILE A 133 12.45 -13.83 2.17
CA ILE A 133 12.22 -15.22 1.78
C ILE A 133 11.27 -15.85 2.80
N VAL A 134 10.21 -16.49 2.29
CA VAL A 134 9.22 -17.21 3.08
C VAL A 134 9.30 -18.69 2.74
N PHE A 135 9.48 -19.55 3.73
CA PHE A 135 9.57 -21.00 3.53
C PHE A 135 8.95 -21.78 4.69
N SER A 136 8.89 -23.10 4.54
CA SER A 136 8.47 -24.03 5.59
C SER A 136 9.59 -25.02 5.90
N LYS A 137 9.74 -25.39 7.17
CA LYS A 137 10.76 -26.34 7.64
C LYS A 137 10.22 -27.19 8.78
N TYR A 138 10.45 -28.51 8.73
CA TYR A 138 9.98 -29.46 9.75
C TYR A 138 8.48 -29.35 10.09
N GLY A 139 7.64 -29.08 9.09
CA GLY A 139 6.19 -28.91 9.29
C GLY A 139 5.78 -27.56 9.88
N LEU A 140 6.72 -26.65 10.16
CA LEU A 140 6.45 -25.28 10.56
C LEU A 140 6.31 -24.40 9.30
N PRO A 141 5.11 -23.87 8.99
CA PRO A 141 4.93 -22.95 7.89
C PRO A 141 5.38 -21.53 8.26
N ASN A 142 5.49 -20.66 7.25
CA ASN A 142 5.64 -19.21 7.42
C ASN A 142 6.89 -18.78 8.22
N ILE A 143 8.01 -19.46 7.98
CA ILE A 143 9.33 -19.02 8.44
C ILE A 143 9.85 -17.95 7.48
N LEU A 144 10.38 -16.87 8.03
CA LEU A 144 10.76 -15.63 7.37
C LEU A 144 12.23 -15.32 7.65
N THR A 145 12.93 -14.81 6.64
CA THR A 145 14.30 -14.28 6.77
C THR A 145 14.61 -13.34 5.61
N MET A 146 15.64 -12.52 5.73
CA MET A 146 16.10 -11.65 4.66
C MET A 146 16.84 -12.44 3.59
N GLY A 147 16.71 -12.00 2.33
CA GLY A 147 17.39 -12.63 1.19
C GLY A 147 18.91 -12.60 1.32
N GLU A 148 19.45 -11.53 1.89
CA GLU A 148 20.88 -11.34 2.16
C GLU A 148 21.39 -12.41 3.13
N THR A 149 20.67 -12.65 4.23
CA THR A 149 20.99 -13.70 5.20
C THR A 149 21.07 -15.09 4.55
N VAL A 150 20.16 -15.40 3.62
CA VAL A 150 20.19 -16.67 2.88
C VAL A 150 21.38 -16.76 1.93
N ALA A 151 21.71 -15.66 1.25
CA ALA A 151 22.88 -15.61 0.39
C ALA A 151 24.16 -15.89 1.19
N ASP A 152 24.31 -15.28 2.37
CA ASP A 152 25.45 -15.49 3.26
C ASP A 152 25.54 -16.94 3.74
N ILE A 153 24.41 -17.53 4.16
CA ILE A 153 24.33 -18.95 4.56
C ILE A 153 24.78 -19.87 3.42
N ILE A 154 24.34 -19.60 2.19
CA ILE A 154 24.71 -20.41 1.01
C ILE A 154 26.20 -20.26 0.71
N LEU A 155 26.74 -19.05 0.75
CA LEU A 155 28.17 -18.78 0.50
C LEU A 155 29.03 -19.48 1.55
N ASP A 156 28.66 -19.41 2.82
CA ASP A 156 29.40 -20.06 3.90
C ASP A 156 29.33 -21.59 3.82
N TYR A 157 28.20 -22.15 3.40
CA TYR A 157 28.09 -23.58 3.11
C TYR A 157 29.02 -24.00 1.97
N GLN A 158 29.09 -23.23 0.89
CA GLN A 158 29.99 -23.51 -0.24
C GLN A 158 31.48 -23.44 0.17
N LYS A 159 31.85 -22.45 1.00
CA LYS A 159 33.22 -22.34 1.53
C LYS A 159 33.59 -23.55 2.39
N LYS A 160 32.71 -23.97 3.29
CA LYS A 160 32.93 -25.15 4.15
C LYS A 160 33.08 -26.43 3.32
N LYS A 161 32.23 -26.62 2.31
CA LYS A 161 32.33 -27.78 1.42
C LYS A 161 33.66 -27.85 0.67
N LYS A 162 34.20 -26.70 0.22
CA LYS A 162 35.52 -26.63 -0.44
C LYS A 162 36.69 -26.91 0.51
N LEU A 163 36.52 -26.69 1.82
CA LEU A 163 37.54 -26.99 2.83
C LEU A 163 37.53 -28.47 3.24
N GLU A 164 36.36 -29.12 3.20
CA GLU A 164 36.19 -30.54 3.54
C GLU A 164 36.57 -31.48 2.39
N ASP A 165 36.66 -30.97 1.15
CA ASP A 165 37.08 -31.72 -0.03
C ASP A 165 38.13 -30.89 -0.81
N PRO A 166 39.37 -30.79 -0.29
CA PRO A 166 40.45 -30.11 -1.00
C PRO A 166 40.90 -30.99 -2.17
N GLU A 167 40.61 -30.54 -3.40
CA GLU A 167 41.25 -31.08 -4.61
C GLU A 167 42.78 -31.09 -4.52
#